data_AF-A0A1A8HFE6-F1
#
_entry.id   AF-A0A1A8HFE6-F1
#
_cell.length_a   1.000
_cell.length_b   1.000
_cell.length_c   1.000
_cell.angle_alpha   90.00
_cell.angle_beta   90.00
_cell.angle_gamma   90.00
#
_symmetry.space_group_name_H-M   'P 1'
#
loop_
_entity.id
_entity.type
_entity.pdbx_description
1 polymer ?
#
loop_
_entity_poly.entity_id
_entity_poly.type
_entity_poly.pdbx_seq_one_letter_code
_entity_poly.pdbx_strand_id
1 'polypeptide(L)'
;VPHAVVCVVGTHADLCEDMELEEKTLDIHRQIGLQEKGDLQSLRNLAHQVDQALEQGYDARSSSPHVLFYGVTDRNLRSRKAQLQYILKHRLQILSPVLSVSCLETQRNIQRLKEKLMSIADQQEIFPNLHRVLPKSWQMLEELHFKSKDLWLSWWSSARLGLQAGLTEDRLQSALSYLHESGKLLYFEENLTLKEYVFHNLPYFIAILNVFFQRDESTLLDRLLSEGERGDKGRVRLVIEDEKGENLRVTHLQHHVEDFLQHGLLPSNIIRLLLRPLIQTQQDLHVIMELLEKMGICYCIKKPSTKPVNGAPTWYKFPSYVSSDEAWVEDSASGNVQPVNPLFSVEQLHIQYSFPFLFPPGLFTRFSVQINSHVVQRSDSRHQIFAYRGKVPVVISHHPSEGKLLPETLSIASHASLPNIWTAWQAVTPLVEELNVLLQEWPGLHYSVHILCSKCLKRGSSHPHAFPGELLSQPRPDGLTEIICPKNGSERIDVALVYPPTPTATSPK
;
A
#
# COMPACT_ATOMS: atom_id res chain seq x y z
N VAL A 1 4.79 -7.73 -11.37
CA VAL A 1 3.43 -8.10 -11.83
C VAL A 1 3.54 -9.42 -12.58
N PRO A 2 2.88 -10.49 -12.11
CA PRO A 2 2.83 -11.77 -12.81
C PRO A 2 2.33 -11.60 -14.24
N HIS A 3 2.91 -12.32 -15.21
CA HIS A 3 2.51 -12.29 -16.62
C HIS A 3 2.63 -10.92 -17.34
N ALA A 4 3.21 -9.91 -16.70
CA ALA A 4 3.40 -8.64 -17.35
C ALA A 4 4.47 -8.75 -18.43
N VAL A 5 4.21 -8.07 -19.54
CA VAL A 5 5.08 -8.02 -20.72
C VAL A 5 5.54 -6.59 -20.87
N VAL A 6 6.86 -6.38 -20.88
CA VAL A 6 7.46 -5.06 -20.83
C VAL A 6 8.21 -4.80 -22.12
N CYS A 7 7.78 -3.76 -22.84
CA CYS A 7 8.51 -3.18 -23.95
C CYS A 7 9.28 -1.96 -23.43
N VAL A 8 10.61 -2.05 -23.43
CA VAL A 8 11.45 -0.92 -22.99
C VAL A 8 11.60 0.07 -24.14
N VAL A 9 11.31 1.33 -23.86
CA VAL A 9 11.40 2.42 -24.84
C VAL A 9 12.36 3.49 -24.33
N GLY A 10 13.45 3.72 -25.05
CA GLY A 10 14.35 4.85 -24.86
C GLY A 10 13.81 6.08 -25.59
N THR A 11 13.60 7.17 -24.87
CA THR A 11 13.18 8.46 -25.44
C THR A 11 14.40 9.35 -25.73
N HIS A 12 14.19 10.47 -26.43
CA HIS A 12 15.24 11.45 -26.77
C HIS A 12 16.38 10.87 -27.62
N ALA A 13 16.08 9.92 -28.50
CA ALA A 13 17.06 9.34 -29.41
C ALA A 13 17.72 10.38 -30.34
N ASP A 14 17.07 11.52 -30.56
CA ASP A 14 17.60 12.68 -31.28
C ASP A 14 18.78 13.38 -30.61
N LEU A 15 18.97 13.17 -29.31
CA LEU A 15 20.11 13.72 -28.56
C LEU A 15 21.34 12.79 -28.57
N CYS A 16 21.28 11.67 -29.30
CA CYS A 16 22.35 10.69 -29.38
C CYS A 16 22.74 10.47 -30.85
N GLU A 17 24.03 10.30 -31.11
CA GLU A 17 24.49 9.79 -32.41
C GLU A 17 24.11 8.31 -32.59
N ASP A 18 24.03 7.81 -33.82
CA ASP A 18 23.55 6.45 -34.09
C ASP A 18 24.40 5.37 -33.38
N MET A 19 25.72 5.57 -33.27
CA MET A 19 26.64 4.66 -32.56
C MET A 19 26.42 4.69 -31.04
N GLU A 20 26.25 5.88 -30.46
CA GLU A 20 25.96 6.04 -29.03
C GLU A 20 24.60 5.42 -28.67
N LEU A 21 23.61 5.56 -29.56
CA LEU A 21 22.29 4.98 -29.39
C LEU A 21 22.34 3.45 -29.38
N GLU A 22 23.12 2.85 -30.29
CA GLU A 22 23.35 1.40 -30.31
C GLU A 22 24.06 0.92 -29.03
N GLU A 23 25.11 1.61 -28.60
CA GLU A 23 25.82 1.28 -27.36
C GLU A 23 24.89 1.33 -26.14
N LYS A 24 24.13 2.42 -25.97
CA LYS A 24 23.20 2.58 -24.85
C LYS A 24 22.09 1.53 -24.86
N THR A 25 21.52 1.23 -26.03
CA THR A 25 20.45 0.21 -26.11
C THR A 25 20.96 -1.19 -25.80
N LEU A 26 22.19 -1.52 -26.25
CA LEU A 26 22.85 -2.77 -25.89
C LEU A 26 23.21 -2.83 -24.40
N ASP A 27 23.72 -1.74 -23.81
CA ASP A 27 24.01 -1.71 -22.37
C ASP A 27 22.75 -1.86 -21.54
N ILE A 28 21.66 -1.14 -21.85
CA ILE A 28 20.37 -1.30 -21.16
C ILE A 28 19.92 -2.76 -21.20
N HIS A 29 19.97 -3.40 -22.37
CA HIS A 29 19.60 -4.81 -22.51
C HIS A 29 20.51 -5.74 -21.68
N ARG A 30 21.82 -5.46 -21.67
CA ARG A 30 22.80 -6.17 -20.85
C ARG A 30 22.53 -6.01 -19.36
N GLN A 31 22.27 -4.79 -18.87
CA GLN A 31 21.97 -4.53 -17.46
C GLN A 31 20.70 -5.25 -17.02
N ILE A 32 19.65 -5.24 -17.85
CA ILE A 32 18.43 -6.01 -17.61
C ILE A 32 18.75 -7.50 -17.47
N GLY A 33 19.50 -8.07 -18.41
CA GLY A 33 19.86 -9.49 -18.38
C GLY A 33 20.73 -9.87 -17.16
N LEU A 34 21.63 -8.97 -16.73
CA LEU A 34 22.43 -9.16 -15.52
C LEU A 34 21.56 -9.14 -14.25
N GLN A 35 20.63 -8.18 -14.17
CA GLN A 35 19.70 -8.08 -13.05
C GLN A 35 18.79 -9.31 -12.97
N GLU A 36 18.12 -9.69 -14.07
CA GLU A 36 17.26 -10.87 -14.11
C GLU A 36 18.01 -12.13 -13.69
N LYS A 37 19.26 -12.30 -14.15
CA LYS A 37 20.09 -13.44 -13.77
C LYS A 37 20.41 -13.43 -12.27
N GLY A 38 20.74 -12.28 -11.69
CA GLY A 38 21.02 -12.12 -10.26
C GLY A 38 19.80 -12.43 -9.39
N ASP A 39 18.65 -11.89 -9.76
CA ASP A 39 17.38 -12.09 -9.05
C ASP A 39 16.94 -13.56 -9.11
N LEU A 40 17.05 -14.18 -10.29
CA LEU A 40 16.77 -15.61 -10.48
C LEU A 40 17.67 -16.50 -9.65
N GLN A 41 18.97 -16.20 -9.61
CA GLN A 41 19.91 -16.99 -8.82
C GLN A 41 19.57 -16.90 -7.33
N SER A 42 19.24 -15.71 -6.85
CA SER A 42 18.85 -15.46 -5.46
C SER A 42 17.58 -16.25 -5.09
N LEU A 43 16.55 -16.20 -5.93
CA LEU A 43 15.31 -16.94 -5.71
C LEU A 43 15.50 -18.46 -5.79
N ARG A 44 16.33 -18.96 -6.72
CA ARG A 44 16.64 -20.39 -6.84
C ARG A 44 17.45 -20.89 -5.64
N ASN A 45 18.42 -20.11 -5.17
CA ASN A 45 19.18 -20.44 -3.97
C ASN A 45 18.26 -20.56 -2.76
N LEU A 46 17.31 -19.63 -2.59
CA LEU A 46 16.34 -19.67 -1.51
C LEU A 46 15.39 -20.88 -1.63
N ALA A 47 14.91 -21.18 -2.84
CA ALA A 47 14.09 -22.38 -3.07
C ALA A 47 14.86 -23.66 -2.70
N HIS A 48 16.14 -23.74 -3.04
CA HIS A 48 17.00 -24.86 -2.68
C HIS A 48 17.21 -24.97 -1.16
N GLN A 49 17.38 -23.84 -0.45
CA GLN A 49 17.46 -23.84 1.02
C GLN A 49 16.18 -24.37 1.67
N VAL A 50 15.01 -24.03 1.12
CA VAL A 50 13.72 -24.58 1.59
C VAL A 50 13.62 -26.08 1.30
N ASP A 51 14.11 -26.54 0.15
CA ASP A 51 14.17 -27.98 -0.17
C ASP A 51 15.06 -28.75 0.80
N GLN A 52 16.25 -28.24 1.10
CA GLN A 52 17.15 -28.83 2.10
C GLN A 52 16.50 -28.88 3.49
N ALA A 53 15.78 -27.83 3.90
CA ALA A 53 15.08 -27.81 5.18
C ALA A 53 13.93 -28.84 5.24
N LEU A 54 13.21 -29.04 4.12
CA LEU A 54 12.19 -30.08 4.01
C LEU A 54 12.77 -31.50 4.07
N GLU A 55 13.97 -31.72 3.50
CA GLU A 55 14.67 -33.00 3.57
C GLU A 55 15.18 -33.33 4.97
N GLN A 56 15.60 -32.31 5.73
CA GLN A 56 16.01 -32.45 7.13
C GLN A 56 14.83 -32.83 8.04
N GLY A 57 13.62 -32.40 7.68
CA GLY A 57 12.38 -32.67 8.40
C GLY A 57 12.21 -31.82 9.65
N TYR A 58 10.96 -31.67 10.09
CA TYR A 58 10.62 -30.96 11.31
C TYR A 58 10.81 -31.81 12.57
N ASP A 59 11.69 -31.39 13.47
CA ASP A 59 11.74 -31.83 14.86
C ASP A 59 11.80 -30.63 15.81
N ALA A 60 10.77 -30.51 16.66
CA ALA A 60 10.64 -29.42 17.63
C ALA A 60 11.70 -29.43 18.75
N ARG A 61 12.36 -30.57 19.00
CA ARG A 61 13.21 -30.81 20.17
C ARG A 61 14.64 -31.22 19.85
N SER A 62 14.94 -31.69 18.63
CA SER A 62 16.28 -32.19 18.27
C SER A 62 17.05 -31.37 17.23
N SER A 63 16.40 -30.40 16.58
CA SER A 63 17.06 -29.57 15.57
C SER A 63 18.04 -28.58 16.21
N SER A 64 19.26 -28.48 15.65
CA SER A 64 20.23 -27.47 16.07
C SER A 64 19.65 -26.05 15.86
N PRO A 65 19.84 -25.10 16.80
CA PRO A 65 19.37 -23.73 16.65
C PRO A 65 19.99 -23.03 15.42
N HIS A 66 21.11 -23.53 14.89
CA HIS A 66 21.76 -22.98 13.71
C HIS A 66 21.18 -23.47 12.37
N VAL A 67 20.18 -24.36 12.40
CA VAL A 67 19.52 -24.84 11.18
C VAL A 67 18.70 -23.71 10.56
N LEU A 68 18.78 -23.57 9.23
CA LEU A 68 17.93 -22.66 8.48
C LEU A 68 16.46 -23.06 8.70
N PHE A 69 15.60 -22.08 8.93
CA PHE A 69 14.20 -22.31 9.28
C PHE A 69 13.98 -23.05 10.61
N TYR A 70 14.87 -22.83 11.59
CA TYR A 70 14.74 -23.38 12.94
C TYR A 70 13.33 -23.18 13.53
N GLY A 71 12.69 -24.30 13.90
CA GLY A 71 11.35 -24.34 14.51
C GLY A 71 10.18 -24.28 13.53
N VAL A 72 10.42 -24.18 12.22
CA VAL A 72 9.36 -24.09 11.20
C VAL A 72 8.89 -25.47 10.78
N THR A 73 7.58 -25.69 10.76
CA THR A 73 6.96 -26.94 10.31
C THR A 73 7.02 -27.13 8.80
N ASP A 74 7.04 -28.39 8.36
CA ASP A 74 6.96 -28.79 6.95
C ASP A 74 5.80 -28.14 6.19
N ARG A 75 4.65 -27.95 6.86
CA ARG A 75 3.48 -27.29 6.26
C ARG A 75 3.83 -25.87 5.81
N ASN A 76 4.48 -25.10 6.68
CA ASN A 76 4.83 -23.72 6.39
C ASN A 76 5.98 -23.62 5.39
N LEU A 77 6.96 -24.53 5.46
CA LEU A 77 8.00 -24.66 4.45
C LEU A 77 7.43 -24.99 3.06
N ARG A 78 6.44 -25.87 2.96
CA ARG A 78 5.73 -26.16 1.70
C ARG A 78 4.99 -24.94 1.15
N SER A 79 4.36 -24.16 2.03
CA SER A 79 3.72 -22.88 1.65
C SER A 79 4.75 -21.90 1.07
N ARG A 80 5.88 -21.71 1.77
CA ARG A 80 6.99 -20.87 1.30
C ARG A 80 7.56 -21.35 -0.04
N LYS A 81 7.75 -22.66 -0.20
CA LYS A 81 8.18 -23.27 -1.47
C LYS A 81 7.19 -22.97 -2.60
N ALA A 82 5.90 -23.13 -2.36
CA ALA A 82 4.86 -22.83 -3.35
C ALA A 82 4.89 -21.35 -3.78
N GLN A 83 5.08 -20.42 -2.83
CA GLN A 83 5.24 -18.99 -3.12
C GLN A 83 6.47 -18.72 -4.00
N LEU A 84 7.64 -19.30 -3.67
CA LEU A 84 8.86 -19.12 -4.46
C LEU A 84 8.73 -19.70 -5.87
N GLN A 85 8.11 -20.88 -5.99
CA GLN A 85 7.82 -21.49 -7.29
C GLN A 85 6.85 -20.65 -8.11
N TYR A 86 5.85 -20.04 -7.47
CA TYR A 86 4.93 -19.11 -8.13
C TYR A 86 5.69 -17.91 -8.72
N ILE A 87 6.57 -17.26 -7.96
CA ILE A 87 7.36 -16.11 -8.42
C ILE A 87 8.31 -16.53 -9.56
N LEU A 88 8.98 -17.68 -9.44
CA LEU A 88 9.90 -18.20 -10.46
C LEU A 88 9.19 -18.57 -11.78
N LYS A 89 7.93 -19.01 -11.71
CA LYS A 89 7.11 -19.38 -12.87
C LYS A 89 6.49 -18.17 -13.55
N HIS A 90 5.96 -17.22 -12.78
CA HIS A 90 5.17 -16.10 -13.31
C HIS A 90 6.00 -14.81 -13.38
N ARG A 91 7.15 -14.89 -14.06
CA ARG A 91 8.08 -13.77 -14.19
C ARG A 91 7.59 -12.75 -15.22
N LEU A 92 8.14 -11.53 -15.10
CA LEU A 92 8.06 -10.51 -16.13
C LEU A 92 8.69 -11.04 -17.43
N GLN A 93 8.07 -10.73 -18.57
CA GLN A 93 8.67 -10.97 -19.88
C GLN A 93 9.14 -9.64 -20.46
N ILE A 94 10.46 -9.42 -20.48
CA ILE A 94 11.03 -8.21 -21.08
C ILE A 94 11.30 -8.47 -22.56
N LEU A 95 10.72 -7.64 -23.42
CA LEU A 95 10.85 -7.77 -24.87
C LEU A 95 12.12 -7.09 -25.36
N SER A 96 12.78 -7.76 -26.31
CA SER A 96 13.95 -7.26 -27.03
C SER A 96 13.54 -6.95 -28.48
N PRO A 97 14.18 -5.95 -29.14
CA PRO A 97 15.17 -5.00 -28.61
C PRO A 97 14.53 -3.83 -27.85
N VAL A 98 15.36 -3.05 -27.13
CA VAL A 98 14.98 -1.72 -26.63
C VAL A 98 14.66 -0.84 -27.84
N LEU A 99 13.46 -0.25 -27.86
CA LEU A 99 13.06 0.65 -28.94
C LEU A 99 13.47 2.08 -28.62
N SER A 100 14.19 2.72 -29.52
CA SER A 100 14.57 4.13 -29.39
C SER A 100 13.64 5.02 -30.22
N VAL A 101 13.09 6.07 -29.61
CA VAL A 101 12.21 7.04 -30.27
C VAL A 101 12.72 8.46 -30.10
N SER A 102 12.48 9.30 -31.10
CA SER A 102 12.79 10.73 -31.02
C SER A 102 11.64 11.53 -30.43
N CYS A 103 11.97 12.59 -29.71
CA CYS A 103 11.03 13.58 -29.17
C CYS A 103 10.85 14.80 -30.10
N LEU A 104 11.57 14.88 -31.23
CA LEU A 104 11.43 15.93 -32.23
C LEU A 104 10.23 15.68 -33.16
N GLU A 105 9.82 16.71 -33.89
CA GLU A 105 8.71 16.65 -34.87
C GLU A 105 8.89 15.56 -35.93
N THR A 106 10.14 15.13 -36.19
CA THR A 106 10.44 14.05 -37.13
C THR A 106 9.90 12.69 -36.69
N GLN A 107 9.48 12.54 -35.42
CA GLN A 107 8.85 11.33 -34.86
C GLN A 107 9.58 10.03 -35.24
N ARG A 108 10.91 10.08 -35.34
CA ARG A 108 11.74 8.95 -35.75
C ARG A 108 11.39 7.72 -34.88
N ASN A 109 11.14 6.59 -35.53
CA ASN A 109 10.77 5.30 -34.94
C ASN A 109 9.43 5.22 -34.17
N ILE A 110 8.64 6.30 -34.09
CA ILE A 110 7.30 6.25 -33.45
C ILE A 110 6.37 5.29 -34.20
N GLN A 111 6.40 5.30 -35.53
CA GLN A 111 5.60 4.38 -36.34
C GLN A 111 6.01 2.92 -36.10
N ARG A 112 7.31 2.64 -36.03
CA ARG A 112 7.85 1.32 -35.69
C ARG A 112 7.43 0.87 -34.29
N LEU A 113 7.39 1.78 -33.32
CA LEU A 113 6.87 1.50 -31.97
C LEU A 113 5.39 1.10 -32.03
N LYS A 114 4.55 1.86 -32.75
CA LYS A 114 3.12 1.53 -32.92
C LYS A 114 2.94 0.15 -33.55
N GLU A 115 3.63 -0.13 -34.65
CA GLU A 115 3.57 -1.43 -35.34
C GLU A 115 4.01 -2.57 -34.42
N LYS A 116 5.08 -2.37 -33.65
CA LYS A 116 5.54 -3.36 -32.69
C LYS A 116 4.51 -3.59 -31.58
N LEU A 117 3.93 -2.55 -31.00
CA LEU A 117 2.91 -2.67 -29.95
C LEU A 117 1.67 -3.40 -30.47
N MET A 118 1.19 -3.06 -31.67
CA MET A 118 0.08 -3.77 -32.32
C MET A 118 0.43 -5.24 -32.57
N SER A 119 1.62 -5.52 -33.10
CA SER A 119 2.09 -6.89 -33.33
C SER A 119 2.19 -7.71 -32.06
N ILE A 120 2.58 -7.13 -30.92
CA ILE A 120 2.61 -7.84 -29.63
C ILE A 120 1.19 -8.04 -29.12
N ALA A 121 0.32 -7.04 -29.24
CA ALA A 121 -1.07 -7.13 -28.83
C ALA A 121 -1.82 -8.24 -29.58
N ASP A 122 -1.50 -8.48 -30.85
CA ASP A 122 -2.08 -9.55 -31.67
C ASP A 122 -1.60 -10.98 -31.28
N GLN A 123 -0.61 -11.10 -30.39
CA GLN A 123 -0.09 -12.41 -29.96
C GLN A 123 -0.94 -13.01 -28.84
N GLN A 124 -1.80 -13.96 -29.21
CA GLN A 124 -2.71 -14.64 -28.28
C GLN A 124 -2.00 -15.37 -27.12
N GLU A 125 -0.78 -15.85 -27.33
CA GLU A 125 0.03 -16.49 -26.26
C GLU A 125 0.47 -15.50 -25.18
N ILE A 126 0.68 -14.24 -25.55
CA ILE A 126 1.17 -13.18 -24.67
C ILE A 126 0.00 -12.46 -23.99
N PHE A 127 -1.05 -12.15 -24.76
CA PHE A 127 -2.23 -11.43 -24.28
C PHE A 127 -3.53 -12.23 -24.51
N PRO A 128 -3.69 -13.42 -23.92
CA PRO A 128 -4.86 -14.27 -24.15
C PRO A 128 -6.17 -13.56 -23.77
N ASN A 129 -6.13 -12.68 -22.76
CA ASN A 129 -7.28 -11.90 -22.31
C ASN A 129 -7.74 -10.85 -23.34
N LEU A 130 -6.83 -10.33 -24.19
CA LEU A 130 -7.19 -9.36 -25.23
C LEU A 130 -7.99 -10.02 -26.35
N HIS A 131 -7.72 -11.30 -26.63
CA HIS A 131 -8.43 -12.10 -27.63
C HIS A 131 -9.65 -12.83 -27.07
N ARG A 132 -9.99 -12.61 -25.79
CA ARG A 132 -11.17 -13.22 -25.17
C ARG A 132 -12.42 -12.64 -25.83
N VAL A 133 -13.26 -13.53 -26.37
CA VAL A 133 -14.57 -13.13 -26.91
C VAL A 133 -15.48 -12.74 -25.75
N LEU A 134 -15.86 -11.46 -25.70
CA LEU A 134 -16.80 -10.95 -24.71
C LEU A 134 -18.24 -11.02 -25.22
N PRO A 135 -19.23 -11.27 -24.33
CA PRO A 135 -20.62 -11.15 -24.70
C PRO A 135 -20.95 -9.74 -25.20
N LYS A 136 -21.76 -9.62 -26.26
CA LYS A 136 -22.21 -8.32 -26.80
C LYS A 136 -22.92 -7.46 -25.73
N SER A 137 -23.60 -8.10 -24.79
CA SER A 137 -24.24 -7.42 -23.67
C SER A 137 -23.25 -6.70 -22.75
N TRP A 138 -22.02 -7.20 -22.61
CA TRP A 138 -20.99 -6.56 -21.78
C TRP A 138 -20.41 -5.32 -22.47
N GLN A 139 -20.18 -5.42 -23.79
CA GLN A 139 -19.78 -4.26 -24.60
C GLN A 139 -20.87 -3.17 -24.60
N MET A 140 -22.13 -3.58 -24.77
CA MET A 140 -23.27 -2.65 -24.68
C MET A 140 -23.36 -2.00 -23.30
N LEU A 141 -23.11 -2.75 -22.22
CA LEU A 141 -23.07 -2.21 -20.87
C LEU A 141 -21.97 -1.15 -20.72
N GLU A 142 -20.76 -1.43 -21.21
CA GLU A 142 -19.63 -0.47 -21.21
C GLU A 142 -20.02 0.83 -21.94
N GLU A 143 -20.55 0.72 -23.17
CA GLU A 143 -20.99 1.88 -23.96
C GLU A 143 -22.09 2.68 -23.27
N LEU A 144 -23.03 2.02 -22.59
CA LEU A 144 -24.10 2.68 -21.85
C LEU A 144 -23.57 3.47 -20.65
N HIS A 145 -22.58 2.95 -19.94
CA HIS A 145 -21.95 3.68 -18.83
C HIS A 145 -21.22 4.94 -19.32
N PHE A 146 -20.47 4.84 -20.42
CA PHE A 146 -19.72 5.98 -20.98
C PHE A 146 -20.58 7.13 -21.52
N LYS A 147 -21.89 6.93 -21.72
CA LYS A 147 -22.82 8.00 -22.13
C LYS A 147 -23.16 8.95 -20.98
N SER A 148 -23.08 8.50 -19.73
CA SER A 148 -23.30 9.38 -18.57
C SER A 148 -22.11 10.30 -18.38
N LYS A 149 -22.38 11.56 -18.01
CA LYS A 149 -21.36 12.54 -17.62
C LYS A 149 -21.15 12.61 -16.11
N ASP A 150 -21.92 11.84 -15.35
CA ASP A 150 -21.86 11.83 -13.90
C ASP A 150 -20.53 11.25 -13.42
N LEU A 151 -20.12 11.63 -12.22
CA LEU A 151 -18.91 11.11 -11.57
C LEU A 151 -19.00 9.59 -11.32
N TRP A 152 -20.19 9.13 -10.93
CA TRP A 152 -20.52 7.73 -10.67
C TRP A 152 -22.01 7.50 -10.94
N LEU A 153 -22.42 6.24 -11.03
CA LEU A 153 -23.82 5.84 -11.05
C LEU A 153 -24.16 5.06 -9.79
N SER A 154 -25.37 5.21 -9.27
CA SER A 154 -25.85 4.31 -8.22
C SER A 154 -25.98 2.89 -8.76
N TRP A 155 -25.88 1.89 -7.88
CA TRP A 155 -26.08 0.48 -8.21
C TRP A 155 -27.36 0.28 -9.01
N TRP A 156 -28.47 0.84 -8.54
CA TRP A 156 -29.77 0.77 -9.23
C TRP A 156 -29.75 1.38 -10.63
N SER A 157 -28.99 2.45 -10.84
CA SER A 157 -28.88 3.07 -12.16
C SER A 157 -28.05 2.19 -13.09
N SER A 158 -26.94 1.61 -12.59
CA SER A 158 -26.16 0.62 -13.33
C SER A 158 -26.98 -0.63 -13.65
N ALA A 159 -27.81 -1.10 -12.72
CA ALA A 159 -28.69 -2.25 -12.92
C ALA A 159 -29.73 -2.03 -14.02
N ARG A 160 -30.29 -0.82 -14.14
CA ARG A 160 -31.14 -0.46 -15.28
C ARG A 160 -30.39 -0.51 -16.61
N LEU A 161 -29.14 -0.04 -16.64
CA LEU A 161 -28.29 -0.16 -17.84
C LEU A 161 -27.97 -1.63 -18.15
N GLY A 162 -27.75 -2.46 -17.12
CA GLY A 162 -27.62 -3.91 -17.21
C GLY A 162 -28.81 -4.56 -17.91
N LEU A 163 -30.03 -4.26 -17.45
CA LEU A 163 -31.26 -4.75 -18.06
C LEU A 163 -31.40 -4.28 -19.52
N GLN A 164 -31.08 -3.02 -19.81
CA GLN A 164 -31.08 -2.48 -21.17
C GLN A 164 -30.06 -3.18 -22.08
N ALA A 165 -28.93 -3.60 -21.52
CA ALA A 165 -27.92 -4.41 -22.22
C ALA A 165 -28.28 -5.91 -22.33
N GLY A 166 -29.43 -6.33 -21.76
CA GLY A 166 -29.88 -7.72 -21.77
C GLY A 166 -29.22 -8.60 -20.71
N LEU A 167 -28.78 -8.02 -19.59
CA LEU A 167 -28.18 -8.73 -18.46
C LEU A 167 -29.19 -8.93 -17.33
N THR A 168 -29.18 -10.13 -16.75
CA THR A 168 -29.76 -10.41 -15.43
C THR A 168 -28.83 -9.90 -14.33
N GLU A 169 -29.32 -9.84 -13.08
CA GLU A 169 -28.56 -9.32 -11.94
C GLU A 169 -27.26 -10.10 -11.67
N ASP A 170 -27.30 -11.43 -11.71
CA ASP A 170 -26.12 -12.30 -11.55
C ASP A 170 -25.06 -12.05 -12.64
N ARG A 171 -25.51 -11.77 -13.87
CA ARG A 171 -24.63 -11.49 -15.00
C ARG A 171 -24.09 -10.07 -14.99
N LEU A 172 -24.83 -9.13 -14.42
CA LEU A 172 -24.36 -7.77 -14.21
C LEU A 172 -23.18 -7.74 -13.26
N GLN A 173 -23.26 -8.46 -12.14
CA GLN A 173 -22.16 -8.56 -11.17
C GLN A 173 -20.87 -9.03 -11.86
N SER A 174 -20.97 -10.14 -12.61
CA SER A 174 -19.84 -10.71 -13.36
C SER A 174 -19.28 -9.73 -14.40
N ALA A 175 -20.15 -8.96 -15.08
CA ALA A 175 -19.74 -7.97 -16.06
C ALA A 175 -19.02 -6.78 -15.39
N LEU A 176 -19.53 -6.29 -14.26
CA LEU A 176 -18.90 -5.19 -13.51
C LEU A 176 -17.56 -5.61 -12.91
N SER A 177 -17.42 -6.82 -12.38
CA SER A 177 -16.14 -7.36 -11.92
C SER A 177 -15.12 -7.40 -13.06
N TYR A 178 -15.51 -7.86 -14.25
CA TYR A 178 -14.63 -7.84 -15.42
C TYR A 178 -14.23 -6.41 -15.84
N LEU A 179 -15.19 -5.48 -15.89
CA LEU A 179 -14.91 -4.08 -16.23
C LEU A 179 -14.02 -3.40 -15.17
N HIS A 180 -14.14 -3.81 -13.91
CA HIS A 180 -13.26 -3.38 -12.83
C HIS A 180 -11.83 -3.93 -13.00
N GLU A 181 -11.68 -5.23 -13.20
CA GLU A 181 -10.38 -5.89 -13.41
C GLU A 181 -9.65 -5.37 -14.65
N SER A 182 -10.39 -4.99 -15.71
CA SER A 182 -9.83 -4.39 -16.93
C SER A 182 -9.59 -2.88 -16.83
N GLY A 183 -9.88 -2.25 -15.68
CA GLY A 183 -9.64 -0.83 -15.44
C GLY A 183 -10.54 0.11 -16.24
N LYS A 184 -11.71 -0.37 -16.68
CA LYS A 184 -12.71 0.43 -17.41
C LYS A 184 -13.60 1.25 -16.47
N LEU A 185 -13.83 0.74 -15.27
CA LEU A 185 -14.55 1.40 -14.19
C LEU A 185 -14.02 0.93 -12.83
N LEU A 186 -14.48 1.53 -11.74
CA LEU A 186 -14.23 1.03 -10.39
C LEU A 186 -15.53 0.62 -9.71
N TYR A 187 -15.53 -0.57 -9.11
CA TYR A 187 -16.67 -1.11 -8.37
C TYR A 187 -16.16 -1.96 -7.21
N PHE A 188 -16.66 -1.68 -6.00
CA PHE A 188 -16.16 -2.27 -4.76
C PHE A 188 -17.27 -3.05 -4.05
N GLU A 189 -17.51 -4.29 -4.50
CA GLU A 189 -18.56 -5.16 -3.96
C GLU A 189 -18.43 -5.40 -2.44
N GLU A 190 -17.20 -5.57 -1.95
CA GLU A 190 -16.93 -5.91 -0.56
C GLU A 190 -17.02 -4.71 0.41
N ASN A 191 -17.08 -3.47 -0.10
CA ASN A 191 -17.16 -2.29 0.74
C ASN A 191 -18.62 -1.89 1.01
N LEU A 192 -18.96 -1.72 2.29
CA LEU A 192 -20.35 -1.46 2.74
C LEU A 192 -20.99 -0.23 2.10
N THR A 193 -20.22 0.84 1.87
CA THR A 193 -20.71 2.11 1.30
C THR A 193 -20.51 2.15 -0.21
N LEU A 194 -19.33 1.77 -0.69
CA LEU A 194 -18.94 1.91 -2.11
C LEU A 194 -19.63 0.88 -3.02
N LYS A 195 -20.14 -0.25 -2.50
CA LYS A 195 -20.92 -1.21 -3.29
C LYS A 195 -22.19 -0.63 -3.93
N GLU A 196 -22.68 0.49 -3.39
CA GLU A 196 -23.85 1.19 -3.91
C GLU A 196 -23.52 2.10 -5.10
N TYR A 197 -22.24 2.19 -5.50
CA TYR A 197 -21.73 3.14 -6.49
C TYR A 197 -20.81 2.47 -7.52
N VAL A 198 -21.02 2.80 -8.80
CA VAL A 198 -20.21 2.38 -9.93
C VAL A 198 -19.50 3.61 -10.51
N PHE A 199 -18.18 3.68 -10.34
CA PHE A 199 -17.36 4.80 -10.80
C PHE A 199 -16.92 4.53 -12.25
N HIS A 200 -17.73 4.98 -13.21
CA HIS A 200 -17.44 4.80 -14.64
C HIS A 200 -16.58 5.94 -15.23
N ASN A 201 -16.65 7.14 -14.65
CA ASN A 201 -15.96 8.32 -15.17
C ASN A 201 -14.56 8.48 -14.58
N LEU A 202 -13.66 7.56 -14.92
CA LEU A 202 -12.29 7.52 -14.40
C LEU A 202 -11.47 8.78 -14.72
N PRO A 203 -11.57 9.41 -15.92
CA PRO A 203 -10.86 10.67 -16.20
C PRO A 203 -11.22 11.77 -15.21
N TYR A 204 -12.49 11.83 -14.80
CA TYR A 204 -12.97 12.80 -13.85
C TYR A 204 -12.49 12.48 -12.42
N PHE A 205 -12.44 11.21 -12.04
CA PHE A 205 -11.79 10.79 -10.79
C PHE A 205 -10.28 11.10 -10.78
N ILE A 206 -9.58 10.93 -11.90
CA ILE A 206 -8.16 11.33 -12.02
C ILE A 206 -8.00 12.84 -11.81
N ALA A 207 -8.93 13.67 -12.31
CA ALA A 207 -8.89 15.11 -12.05
C ALA A 207 -9.02 15.42 -10.55
N ILE A 208 -9.82 14.66 -9.79
CA ILE A 208 -9.91 14.76 -8.32
C ILE A 208 -8.58 14.37 -7.67
N LEU A 209 -7.98 13.24 -8.08
CA LEU A 209 -6.67 12.82 -7.58
C LEU A 209 -5.58 13.86 -7.82
N ASN A 210 -5.57 14.48 -9.00
CA ASN A 210 -4.58 15.50 -9.35
C ASN A 210 -4.64 16.74 -8.45
N VAL A 211 -5.80 17.06 -7.86
CA VAL A 211 -5.90 18.14 -6.86
C VAL A 211 -5.09 17.78 -5.62
N PHE A 212 -5.20 16.54 -5.13
CA PHE A 212 -4.50 16.08 -3.94
C PHE A 212 -3.06 15.64 -4.19
N PHE A 213 -2.61 15.54 -5.44
CA PHE A 213 -1.19 15.31 -5.77
C PHE A 213 -0.47 16.59 -6.18
N GLN A 214 -1.15 17.74 -6.16
CA GLN A 214 -0.51 19.01 -6.42
C GLN A 214 0.40 19.41 -5.26
N ARG A 215 1.64 19.78 -5.58
CA ARG A 215 2.66 20.18 -4.59
C ARG A 215 3.00 21.66 -4.62
N ASP A 216 2.46 22.38 -5.59
CA ASP A 216 2.66 23.82 -5.72
C ASP A 216 1.60 24.58 -4.89
N GLU A 217 2.07 25.33 -3.91
CA GLU A 217 1.25 26.15 -3.01
C GLU A 217 0.43 27.17 -3.80
N SER A 218 1.05 27.85 -4.77
CA SER A 218 0.39 28.91 -5.53
C SER A 218 -0.82 28.39 -6.31
N THR A 219 -0.70 27.21 -6.94
CA THR A 219 -1.80 26.58 -7.66
C THR A 219 -2.95 26.17 -6.75
N LEU A 220 -2.66 25.67 -5.53
CA LEU A 220 -3.68 25.29 -4.57
C LEU A 220 -4.43 26.52 -4.03
N LEU A 221 -3.68 27.59 -3.73
CA LEU A 221 -4.27 28.86 -3.33
C LEU A 221 -5.08 29.50 -4.45
N ASP A 222 -4.59 29.51 -5.67
CA ASP A 222 -5.31 30.02 -6.84
C ASP A 222 -6.63 29.27 -7.04
N ARG A 223 -6.66 27.95 -6.83
CA ARG A 223 -7.91 27.16 -6.82
C ARG A 223 -8.88 27.60 -5.72
N LEU A 224 -8.38 27.85 -4.51
CA LEU A 224 -9.22 28.30 -3.41
C LEU A 224 -9.75 29.73 -3.62
N LEU A 225 -8.95 30.61 -4.22
CA LEU A 225 -9.23 32.04 -4.41
C LEU A 225 -10.05 32.32 -5.67
N SER A 226 -9.79 31.64 -6.78
CA SER A 226 -10.55 31.80 -8.04
C SER A 226 -12.04 31.46 -7.89
N GLU A 227 -12.38 30.63 -6.90
CA GLU A 227 -13.75 30.30 -6.54
C GLU A 227 -14.40 31.34 -5.61
N GLY A 228 -13.62 32.23 -5.00
CA GLY A 228 -14.11 33.42 -4.29
C GLY A 228 -14.62 34.52 -5.24
N GLU A 229 -14.34 34.43 -6.54
CA GLU A 229 -14.63 35.48 -7.51
C GLU A 229 -15.86 35.20 -8.40
N ARG A 230 -16.41 33.98 -8.42
CA ARG A 230 -17.60 33.62 -9.23
C ARG A 230 -18.93 33.76 -8.49
N GLY A 231 -19.06 34.83 -7.70
CA GLY A 231 -20.36 35.32 -7.26
C GLY A 231 -20.99 36.18 -8.34
N ASP A 232 -22.15 35.76 -8.87
CA ASP A 232 -22.94 36.53 -9.82
C ASP A 232 -23.21 37.95 -9.28
N LYS A 233 -22.83 38.96 -10.08
CA LYS A 233 -22.93 40.42 -9.82
C LYS A 233 -21.87 41.05 -8.89
N GLY A 234 -20.68 41.32 -9.44
CA GLY A 234 -20.01 42.64 -9.35
C GLY A 234 -19.73 43.23 -7.97
N ARG A 235 -19.73 42.44 -6.90
CA ARG A 235 -19.23 42.82 -5.58
C ARG A 235 -18.29 41.73 -5.10
N VAL A 236 -17.01 42.06 -5.02
CA VAL A 236 -15.99 41.25 -4.35
C VAL A 236 -16.47 40.95 -2.94
N ARG A 237 -16.96 39.72 -2.73
CA ARG A 237 -17.19 39.17 -1.40
C ARG A 237 -16.25 37.98 -1.28
N LEU A 238 -15.09 38.22 -0.67
CA LEU A 238 -14.25 37.20 -0.02
C LEU A 238 -15.05 36.59 1.14
N VAL A 239 -16.15 35.92 0.82
CA VAL A 239 -17.07 35.34 1.79
C VAL A 239 -17.21 33.87 1.40
N ILE A 240 -16.14 33.14 1.65
CA ILE A 240 -16.21 31.69 1.75
C ILE A 240 -16.73 31.44 3.16
N GLU A 241 -18.03 31.23 3.26
CA GLU A 241 -18.72 30.88 4.50
C GLU A 241 -18.28 29.45 4.91
N ASP A 242 -17.81 29.30 6.15
CA ASP A 242 -17.73 27.97 6.77
C ASP A 242 -19.15 27.40 7.03
N GLU A 243 -19.26 26.18 7.58
CA GLU A 243 -20.57 25.60 7.93
C GLU A 243 -21.34 26.41 9.00
N LYS A 244 -20.75 27.48 9.55
CA LYS A 244 -21.31 28.39 10.57
C LYS A 244 -21.49 29.84 10.07
N GLY A 245 -21.20 30.14 8.81
CA GLY A 245 -21.32 31.49 8.22
C GLY A 245 -20.16 32.45 8.52
N GLU A 246 -19.01 31.98 9.01
CA GLU A 246 -17.84 32.82 9.25
C GLU A 246 -16.99 33.03 7.99
N ASN A 247 -16.52 34.25 7.78
CA ASN A 247 -15.66 34.62 6.64
C ASN A 247 -14.27 33.98 6.79
N LEU A 248 -13.94 32.99 5.95
CA LEU A 248 -12.56 32.48 5.87
C LEU A 248 -11.65 33.56 5.25
N ARG A 249 -10.73 34.09 6.07
CA ARG A 249 -9.70 35.03 5.62
C ARG A 249 -8.68 34.31 4.74
N VAL A 250 -8.08 35.02 3.78
CA VAL A 250 -7.01 34.51 2.91
C VAL A 250 -5.86 33.89 3.72
N THR A 251 -5.52 34.50 4.85
CA THR A 251 -4.51 33.99 5.78
C THR A 251 -4.85 32.62 6.37
N HIS A 252 -6.13 32.31 6.58
CA HIS A 252 -6.56 30.98 7.06
C HIS A 252 -6.46 29.92 5.95
N LEU A 253 -6.76 30.30 4.70
CA LEU A 253 -6.59 29.39 3.55
C LEU A 253 -5.12 29.07 3.30
N GLN A 254 -4.24 30.08 3.40
CA GLN A 254 -2.78 29.90 3.35
C GLN A 254 -2.31 28.91 4.40
N HIS A 255 -2.71 29.12 5.66
CA HIS A 255 -2.35 28.20 6.74
C HIS A 255 -2.81 26.75 6.48
N HIS A 256 -4.03 26.55 5.94
CA HIS A 256 -4.49 25.20 5.59
C HIS A 256 -3.71 24.56 4.43
N VAL A 257 -3.26 25.36 3.44
CA VAL A 257 -2.42 24.84 2.35
C VAL A 257 -1.02 24.51 2.86
N GLU A 258 -0.44 25.37 3.69
CA GLU A 258 0.85 25.11 4.35
C GLU A 258 0.80 23.83 5.21
N ASP A 259 -0.21 23.70 6.07
CA ASP A 259 -0.45 22.51 6.89
C ASP A 259 -0.64 21.25 6.04
N PHE A 260 -1.32 21.36 4.89
CA PHE A 260 -1.46 20.26 3.96
C PHE A 260 -0.13 19.87 3.34
N LEU A 261 0.67 20.84 2.87
CA LEU A 261 1.94 20.56 2.20
C LEU A 261 3.03 20.04 3.16
N GLN A 262 2.99 20.45 4.43
CA GLN A 262 3.98 20.05 5.44
C GLN A 262 3.56 18.82 6.25
N HIS A 263 2.29 18.76 6.63
CA HIS A 263 1.76 17.76 7.55
C HIS A 263 0.67 16.87 6.92
N GLY A 264 0.24 17.13 5.69
CA GLY A 264 -0.82 16.35 5.05
C GLY A 264 -2.18 16.51 5.71
N LEU A 265 -2.46 17.62 6.39
CA LEU A 265 -3.73 17.82 7.10
C LEU A 265 -4.67 18.74 6.33
N LEU A 266 -5.92 18.30 6.11
CA LEU A 266 -6.95 19.13 5.52
C LEU A 266 -8.31 18.91 6.21
N PRO A 267 -9.04 19.98 6.54
CA PRO A 267 -10.41 19.86 7.00
C PRO A 267 -11.39 19.72 5.82
N SER A 268 -12.49 19.00 6.06
CA SER A 268 -13.52 18.64 5.07
C SER A 268 -14.10 19.82 4.30
N ASN A 269 -14.27 20.98 4.94
CA ASN A 269 -14.73 22.19 4.28
C ASN A 269 -13.72 22.72 3.25
N ILE A 270 -12.42 22.68 3.55
CA ILE A 270 -11.37 23.09 2.60
C ILE A 270 -11.25 22.08 1.45
N ILE A 271 -11.36 20.79 1.75
CA ILE A 271 -11.42 19.75 0.70
C ILE A 271 -12.58 20.02 -0.26
N ARG A 272 -13.75 20.34 0.26
CA ARG A 272 -14.92 20.68 -0.57
C ARG A 272 -14.66 21.87 -1.49
N LEU A 273 -13.95 22.89 -1.00
CA LEU A 273 -13.59 24.07 -1.80
C LEU A 273 -12.59 23.71 -2.91
N LEU A 274 -11.56 22.93 -2.58
CA LEU A 274 -10.58 22.45 -3.56
C LEU A 274 -11.22 21.62 -4.69
N LEU A 275 -12.28 20.88 -4.36
CA LEU A 275 -13.00 20.02 -5.28
C LEU A 275 -14.22 20.67 -5.93
N ARG A 276 -14.57 21.93 -5.65
CA ARG A 276 -15.83 22.57 -6.09
C ARG A 276 -16.15 22.54 -7.61
N PRO A 277 -15.19 22.53 -8.56
CA PRO A 277 -15.53 22.30 -9.97
C PRO A 277 -15.76 20.82 -10.32
N LEU A 278 -15.38 19.91 -9.42
CA LEU A 278 -15.41 18.46 -9.57
C LEU A 278 -16.56 17.81 -8.76
N ILE A 279 -17.03 18.42 -7.68
CA ILE A 279 -18.12 17.86 -6.87
C ILE A 279 -19.23 18.88 -6.69
N GLN A 280 -20.49 18.43 -6.77
CA GLN A 280 -21.65 19.30 -6.71
C GLN A 280 -22.31 19.25 -5.33
N THR A 281 -22.36 18.07 -4.74
CA THR A 281 -23.14 17.80 -3.52
C THR A 281 -22.25 17.36 -2.35
N GLN A 282 -22.80 17.43 -1.13
CA GLN A 282 -22.15 16.86 0.05
C GLN A 282 -22.05 15.32 -0.04
N GLN A 283 -22.99 14.68 -0.74
CA GLN A 283 -22.94 13.25 -0.99
C GLN A 283 -21.73 12.90 -1.86
N ASP A 284 -21.46 13.70 -2.89
CA ASP A 284 -20.29 13.50 -3.76
C ASP A 284 -19.00 13.56 -2.93
N LEU A 285 -18.87 14.55 -2.03
CA LEU A 285 -17.74 14.65 -1.12
C LEU A 285 -17.60 13.38 -0.28
N HIS A 286 -18.69 12.92 0.36
CA HIS A 286 -18.65 11.75 1.22
C HIS A 286 -18.21 10.49 0.46
N VAL A 287 -18.80 10.24 -0.71
CA VAL A 287 -18.47 9.08 -1.56
C VAL A 287 -17.03 9.15 -2.05
N ILE A 288 -16.56 10.32 -2.46
CA ILE A 288 -15.16 10.53 -2.87
C ILE A 288 -14.20 10.31 -1.71
N MET A 289 -14.48 10.84 -0.52
CA MET A 289 -13.61 10.62 0.64
C MET A 289 -13.55 9.13 1.02
N GLU A 290 -14.66 8.41 0.98
CA GLU A 290 -14.67 6.95 1.23
C GLU A 290 -13.88 6.19 0.14
N LEU A 291 -13.93 6.63 -1.12
CA LEU A 291 -13.14 6.06 -2.20
C LEU A 291 -11.64 6.34 -2.00
N LEU A 292 -11.26 7.56 -1.63
CA LEU A 292 -9.86 7.92 -1.35
C LEU A 292 -9.31 7.15 -0.14
N GLU A 293 -10.13 6.92 0.89
CA GLU A 293 -9.81 6.02 2.02
C GLU A 293 -9.58 4.59 1.54
N LYS A 294 -10.49 4.04 0.72
CA LYS A 294 -10.36 2.69 0.18
C LYS A 294 -9.11 2.52 -0.71
N MET A 295 -8.71 3.56 -1.43
CA MET A 295 -7.51 3.57 -2.27
C MET A 295 -6.21 3.73 -1.45
N GLY A 296 -6.30 4.04 -0.16
CA GLY A 296 -5.12 4.26 0.69
C GLY A 296 -4.47 5.63 0.48
N ILE A 297 -5.22 6.64 0.08
CA ILE A 297 -4.71 8.01 -0.20
C ILE A 297 -4.77 8.88 1.05
N CYS A 298 -5.87 8.82 1.79
CA CYS A 298 -6.08 9.58 3.02
C CYS A 298 -6.88 8.77 4.04
N TYR A 299 -6.93 9.27 5.28
CA TYR A 299 -7.85 8.74 6.29
C TYR A 299 -8.52 9.87 7.09
N CYS A 300 -9.77 9.66 7.48
CA CYS A 300 -10.46 10.52 8.44
C CYS A 300 -9.85 10.36 9.85
N ILE A 301 -9.48 11.48 10.47
CA ILE A 301 -9.06 11.54 11.87
C ILE A 301 -10.32 11.45 12.73
N LYS A 302 -10.37 10.48 13.65
CA LYS A 302 -11.49 10.26 14.57
C LYS A 302 -12.84 10.13 13.83
N LYS A 303 -12.93 9.17 12.90
CA LYS A 303 -14.16 8.90 12.11
C LYS A 303 -15.38 8.80 13.06
N PRO A 304 -16.36 9.71 12.99
CA PRO A 304 -17.49 9.69 13.90
C PRO A 304 -18.37 8.47 13.60
N SER A 305 -18.53 7.57 14.58
CA SER A 305 -19.34 6.34 14.48
C SER A 305 -20.84 6.62 14.22
N THR A 306 -21.30 7.82 14.58
CA THR A 306 -22.66 8.32 14.34
C THR A 306 -22.59 9.78 13.91
N LYS A 307 -23.65 10.29 13.24
CA LYS A 307 -23.75 11.68 12.76
C LYS A 307 -23.10 12.68 13.73
N PRO A 308 -22.24 13.60 13.25
CA PRO A 308 -21.46 14.48 14.12
C PRO A 308 -22.41 15.30 15.01
N VAL A 309 -22.33 15.05 16.32
CA VAL A 309 -23.20 15.68 17.33
C VAL A 309 -22.87 17.17 17.51
N ASN A 310 -21.69 17.64 17.08
CA ASN A 310 -21.16 18.96 17.47
C ASN A 310 -20.63 19.87 16.33
N GLY A 311 -20.92 19.62 15.06
CA GLY A 311 -20.60 20.58 13.97
C GLY A 311 -19.12 21.02 13.88
N ALA A 312 -18.19 20.21 14.39
CA ALA A 312 -16.76 20.43 14.25
C ALA A 312 -16.29 19.88 12.90
N PRO A 313 -15.40 20.58 12.17
CA PRO A 313 -14.95 20.13 10.87
C PRO A 313 -14.25 18.78 11.00
N THR A 314 -14.65 17.82 10.15
CA THR A 314 -13.98 16.53 10.04
C THR A 314 -12.63 16.75 9.36
N TRP A 315 -11.56 16.16 9.92
CA TRP A 315 -10.20 16.31 9.39
C TRP A 315 -9.73 15.04 8.69
N TYR A 316 -8.96 15.22 7.62
CA TYR A 316 -8.35 14.14 6.86
C TYR A 316 -6.84 14.30 6.86
N LYS A 317 -6.14 13.17 6.98
CA LYS A 317 -4.69 13.08 6.87
C LYS A 317 -4.32 12.41 5.55
N PHE A 318 -3.35 12.98 4.84
CA PHE A 318 -2.76 12.50 3.60
C PHE A 318 -1.29 12.10 3.85
N PRO A 319 -1.01 10.81 4.11
CA PRO A 319 0.33 10.37 4.53
C PRO A 319 1.45 10.71 3.53
N SER A 320 1.14 10.84 2.24
CA SER A 320 2.12 11.18 1.20
C SER A 320 2.73 12.58 1.32
N TYR A 321 2.15 13.45 2.15
CA TYR A 321 2.62 14.82 2.40
C TYR A 321 3.34 14.99 3.74
N VAL A 322 3.39 13.94 4.55
CA VAL A 322 4.09 13.98 5.84
C VAL A 322 5.60 14.08 5.57
N SER A 323 6.13 15.28 5.73
CA SER A 323 7.54 15.59 5.44
C SER A 323 8.40 15.65 6.70
N SER A 324 7.78 15.69 7.89
CA SER A 324 8.50 15.74 9.18
C SER A 324 9.17 14.40 9.47
N ASP A 325 10.46 14.45 9.81
CA ASP A 325 11.20 13.30 10.35
C ASP A 325 10.89 13.10 11.85
N GLU A 326 10.37 14.12 12.53
CA GLU A 326 9.96 14.06 13.93
C GLU A 326 8.48 13.67 14.03
N ALA A 327 8.21 12.54 14.69
CA ALA A 327 6.87 12.17 15.10
C ALA A 327 6.48 13.09 16.27
N TRP A 328 5.53 14.01 16.02
CA TRP A 328 5.00 14.90 17.05
C TRP A 328 4.30 14.08 18.14
N VAL A 329 4.97 13.90 19.28
CA VAL A 329 4.35 13.43 20.51
C VAL A 329 3.67 14.63 21.14
N GLU A 330 2.43 14.93 20.75
CA GLU A 330 1.58 15.77 21.58
C GLU A 330 1.18 14.98 22.81
N ASP A 331 1.95 15.16 23.89
CA ASP A 331 1.41 15.03 25.24
C ASP A 331 1.54 16.40 25.92
N SER A 332 0.39 17.05 26.02
CA SER A 332 0.19 18.28 26.78
C SER A 332 0.71 18.15 28.21
N ALA A 333 1.51 19.13 28.66
CA ALA A 333 1.69 19.50 30.06
C ALA A 333 2.36 18.51 31.04
N SER A 334 3.07 17.48 30.58
CA SER A 334 4.03 16.77 31.44
C SER A 334 5.28 16.43 30.65
N GLY A 335 6.35 17.20 30.87
CA GLY A 335 7.66 17.02 30.24
C GLY A 335 8.31 15.70 30.62
N ASN A 336 7.86 14.63 29.98
CA ASN A 336 8.33 13.28 30.19
C ASN A 336 8.34 12.57 28.85
N VAL A 337 9.38 12.84 28.04
CA VAL A 337 9.96 11.78 27.20
C VAL A 337 10.53 10.77 28.19
N GLN A 338 9.68 9.92 28.76
CA GLN A 338 10.17 8.86 29.62
C GLN A 338 10.80 7.79 28.73
N PRO A 339 12.10 7.47 28.87
CA PRO A 339 12.49 6.10 28.65
C PRO A 339 11.64 5.27 29.61
N VAL A 340 10.89 4.32 29.06
CA VAL A 340 10.00 3.41 29.79
C VAL A 340 10.64 3.02 31.14
N ASN A 341 9.92 3.34 32.22
CA ASN A 341 10.32 3.15 33.61
C ASN A 341 11.13 1.84 33.83
N PRO A 342 12.37 1.88 34.35
CA PRO A 342 13.26 0.70 34.43
C PRO A 342 12.84 -0.36 35.46
N LEU A 343 11.69 -0.20 36.13
CA LEU A 343 11.22 -1.16 37.14
C LEU A 343 10.70 -2.49 36.57
N PHE A 344 10.44 -2.59 35.27
CA PHE A 344 10.06 -3.85 34.63
C PHE A 344 10.94 -4.14 33.43
N SER A 345 11.47 -5.36 33.34
CA SER A 345 12.16 -5.83 32.12
C SER A 345 11.15 -5.90 30.98
N VAL A 346 11.08 -4.83 30.19
CA VAL A 346 10.18 -4.73 29.04
C VAL A 346 10.77 -5.56 27.92
N GLU A 347 10.07 -6.61 27.50
CA GLU A 347 10.41 -7.36 26.30
C GLU A 347 9.87 -6.63 25.06
N GLN A 348 10.57 -6.78 23.94
CA GLN A 348 10.20 -6.19 22.66
C GLN A 348 9.83 -7.31 21.69
N LEU A 349 8.61 -7.25 21.17
CA LEU A 349 8.18 -8.02 20.01
C LEU A 349 8.43 -7.17 18.76
N HIS A 350 9.20 -7.68 17.80
CA HIS A 350 9.58 -6.93 16.60
C HIS A 350 9.49 -7.83 15.38
N ILE A 351 8.56 -7.51 14.49
CA ILE A 351 8.37 -8.21 13.21
C ILE A 351 8.89 -7.32 12.09
N GLN A 352 9.78 -7.85 11.27
CA GLN A 352 10.44 -7.12 10.19
C GLN A 352 10.19 -7.78 8.84
N TYR A 353 9.71 -6.99 7.89
CA TYR A 353 9.63 -7.31 6.48
C TYR A 353 10.86 -6.74 5.78
N SER A 354 11.48 -7.53 4.91
CA SER A 354 12.63 -7.13 4.13
C SER A 354 12.34 -7.32 2.64
N PHE A 355 12.67 -6.29 1.86
CA PHE A 355 12.40 -6.16 0.44
C PHE A 355 13.73 -6.09 -0.33
N PRO A 356 14.31 -7.23 -0.71
CA PRO A 356 15.65 -7.28 -1.31
C PRO A 356 15.75 -6.71 -2.73
N PHE A 357 14.63 -6.68 -3.48
CA PHE A 357 14.64 -6.23 -4.88
C PHE A 357 13.95 -4.88 -5.08
N LEU A 358 12.79 -4.68 -4.45
CA LEU A 358 11.97 -3.50 -4.63
C LEU A 358 11.11 -3.27 -3.39
N PHE A 359 11.20 -2.09 -2.80
CA PHE A 359 10.17 -1.62 -1.88
C PHE A 359 9.01 -1.04 -2.69
N PRO A 360 7.77 -1.57 -2.57
CA PRO A 360 6.67 -1.10 -3.41
C PRO A 360 6.39 0.40 -3.19
N PRO A 361 6.32 1.21 -4.27
CA PRO A 361 6.03 2.62 -4.15
C PRO A 361 4.69 2.86 -3.43
N GLY A 362 4.72 3.70 -2.40
CA GLY A 362 3.55 4.02 -1.59
C GLY A 362 3.11 2.94 -0.62
N LEU A 363 3.86 1.85 -0.41
CA LEU A 363 3.50 0.81 0.56
C LEU A 363 3.32 1.39 1.97
N PHE A 364 4.30 2.16 2.46
CA PHE A 364 4.25 2.76 3.79
C PHE A 364 3.09 3.75 3.94
N THR A 365 2.82 4.57 2.93
CA THR A 365 1.73 5.56 2.96
C THR A 365 0.36 4.88 2.94
N ARG A 366 0.18 3.82 2.13
CA ARG A 366 -1.09 3.08 2.06
C ARG A 366 -1.31 2.25 3.32
N PHE A 367 -0.25 1.66 3.85
CA PHE A 367 -0.30 0.96 5.14
C PHE A 367 -0.66 1.93 6.27
N SER A 368 -0.10 3.14 6.28
CA SER A 368 -0.48 4.21 7.22
C SER A 368 -1.99 4.49 7.20
N VAL A 369 -2.61 4.55 6.02
CA VAL A 369 -4.07 4.73 5.90
C VAL A 369 -4.83 3.55 6.49
N GLN A 370 -4.46 2.31 6.11
CA GLN A 370 -5.19 1.10 6.51
C GLN A 370 -5.18 0.84 8.01
N ILE A 371 -4.06 1.13 8.69
CA ILE A 371 -3.96 0.90 10.14
C ILE A 371 -4.80 1.87 10.98
N ASN A 372 -5.34 2.94 10.40
CA ASN A 372 -6.09 3.95 11.13
C ASN A 372 -7.32 3.37 11.86
N SER A 373 -7.97 2.36 11.30
CA SER A 373 -9.11 1.66 11.92
C SER A 373 -8.71 0.79 13.11
N HIS A 374 -7.42 0.46 13.26
CA HIS A 374 -6.89 -0.43 14.28
C HIS A 374 -6.30 0.29 15.49
N VAL A 375 -6.12 1.61 15.40
CA VAL A 375 -5.42 2.42 16.41
C VAL A 375 -6.33 3.51 16.98
N VAL A 376 -6.08 3.90 18.23
CA VAL A 376 -6.90 4.87 18.97
C VAL A 376 -6.24 6.25 18.96
N GLN A 377 -4.93 6.28 19.08
CA GLN A 377 -4.09 7.48 19.02
C GLN A 377 -2.85 7.16 18.21
N ARG A 378 -2.38 8.14 17.42
CA ARG A 378 -1.19 7.98 16.59
C ARG A 378 -0.51 9.30 16.31
N SER A 379 0.80 9.25 16.09
CA SER A 379 1.61 10.30 15.51
C SER A 379 2.40 9.74 14.34
N ASP A 380 2.39 10.47 13.23
CA ASP A 380 2.95 10.04 11.95
C ASP A 380 4.12 10.95 11.59
N SER A 381 5.25 10.33 11.27
CA SER A 381 6.40 10.94 10.61
C SER A 381 6.62 10.28 9.25
N ARG A 382 7.58 10.81 8.48
CA ARG A 382 7.90 10.33 7.13
C ARG A 382 8.24 8.83 7.08
N HIS A 383 8.90 8.32 8.11
CA HIS A 383 9.44 6.96 8.16
C HIS A 383 9.02 6.17 9.40
N GLN A 384 8.22 6.77 10.28
CA GLN A 384 7.78 6.11 11.51
C GLN A 384 6.35 6.51 11.87
N ILE A 385 5.59 5.55 12.40
CA ILE A 385 4.28 5.79 13.00
C ILE A 385 4.35 5.26 14.41
N PHE A 386 4.09 6.12 15.38
CA PHE A 386 3.89 5.72 16.77
C PHE A 386 2.40 5.72 17.06
N ALA A 387 1.84 4.60 17.50
CA ALA A 387 0.42 4.46 17.72
C ALA A 387 0.08 3.63 18.95
N TYR A 388 -1.16 3.76 19.42
CA TYR A 388 -1.71 2.95 20.49
C TYR A 388 -2.88 2.11 19.98
N ARG A 389 -2.80 0.80 20.18
CA ARG A 389 -3.96 -0.10 20.06
C ARG A 389 -4.50 -0.40 21.45
N GLY A 390 -5.60 0.24 21.82
CA GLY A 390 -6.07 0.29 23.20
C GLY A 390 -5.07 1.05 24.08
N LYS A 391 -4.40 0.35 25.00
CA LYS A 391 -3.35 0.93 25.87
C LYS A 391 -1.93 0.45 25.52
N VAL A 392 -1.79 -0.34 24.45
CA VAL A 392 -0.53 -0.97 24.09
C VAL A 392 0.14 -0.14 22.99
N PRO A 393 1.38 0.35 23.20
CA PRO A 393 2.11 1.10 22.19
C PRO A 393 2.59 0.18 21.06
N VAL A 394 2.52 0.68 19.84
CA VAL A 394 3.03 0.04 18.63
C VAL A 394 3.81 1.06 17.82
N VAL A 395 4.96 0.65 17.31
CA VAL A 395 5.81 1.42 16.41
C VAL A 395 5.83 0.73 15.06
N ILE A 396 5.49 1.45 13.99
CA ILE A 396 5.74 1.03 12.62
C ILE A 396 6.91 1.86 12.09
N SER A 397 7.92 1.23 11.51
CA SER A 397 9.11 1.92 10.98
C SER A 397 9.43 1.44 9.57
N HIS A 398 9.61 2.37 8.65
CA HIS A 398 10.18 2.15 7.32
C HIS A 398 11.64 2.61 7.33
N HIS A 399 12.57 1.68 7.11
CA HIS A 399 13.97 2.00 6.94
C HIS A 399 14.31 1.94 5.44
N PRO A 400 14.55 3.09 4.79
CA PRO A 400 14.96 3.13 3.40
C PRO A 400 16.36 2.53 3.23
N SER A 401 16.70 2.19 1.99
CA SER A 401 17.96 1.52 1.65
C SER A 401 19.13 2.47 1.87
N GLU A 402 20.04 2.15 2.79
CA GLU A 402 21.33 2.82 2.91
C GLU A 402 22.31 2.26 1.85
N GLY A 403 22.09 2.63 0.59
CA GLY A 403 22.89 2.16 -0.54
C GLY A 403 22.55 0.72 -0.99
N LYS A 404 23.45 0.09 -1.75
CA LYS A 404 23.21 -1.24 -2.40
C LYS A 404 23.35 -2.45 -1.46
N LEU A 405 23.71 -2.25 -0.19
CA LEU A 405 24.14 -3.34 0.69
C LEU A 405 23.06 -3.86 1.65
N LEU A 406 22.09 -3.02 2.01
CA LEU A 406 21.03 -3.40 2.94
C LEU A 406 19.67 -3.28 2.25
N PRO A 407 18.82 -4.32 2.34
CA PRO A 407 17.48 -4.26 1.77
C PRO A 407 16.64 -3.23 2.52
N GLU A 408 15.68 -2.60 1.81
CA GLU A 408 14.65 -1.79 2.47
C GLU A 408 13.84 -2.66 3.43
N THR A 409 13.47 -2.08 4.58
CA THR A 409 12.70 -2.81 5.59
C THR A 409 11.50 -2.03 6.08
N LEU A 410 10.45 -2.77 6.42
CA LEU A 410 9.28 -2.26 7.13
C LEU A 410 9.09 -3.12 8.37
N SER A 411 8.98 -2.52 9.54
CA SER A 411 8.80 -3.27 10.78
C SER A 411 7.65 -2.79 11.63
N ILE A 412 7.08 -3.71 12.39
CA ILE A 412 6.03 -3.47 13.37
C ILE A 412 6.55 -4.00 14.72
N ALA A 413 6.65 -3.13 15.71
CA ALA A 413 7.20 -3.44 17.01
C ALA A 413 6.25 -3.02 18.14
N SER A 414 6.22 -3.79 19.22
CA SER A 414 5.48 -3.47 20.43
C SER A 414 6.23 -3.97 21.66
N HIS A 415 5.88 -3.41 22.82
CA HIS A 415 6.59 -3.60 24.07
C HIS A 415 5.63 -4.04 25.17
N ALA A 416 6.01 -5.06 25.91
CA ALA A 416 5.25 -5.54 27.07
C ALA A 416 6.17 -6.28 28.05
N SER A 417 5.75 -6.42 29.30
CA SER A 417 6.41 -7.35 30.22
C SER A 417 6.18 -8.78 29.76
N LEU A 418 7.12 -9.70 30.05
CA LEU A 418 7.03 -11.09 29.60
C LEU A 418 5.69 -11.78 29.97
N PRO A 419 5.13 -11.64 31.20
CA PRO A 419 3.83 -12.21 31.53
C PRO A 419 2.66 -11.65 30.70
N ASN A 420 2.82 -10.42 30.19
CA ASN A 420 1.82 -9.71 29.40
C ASN A 420 2.18 -9.64 27.92
N ILE A 421 3.15 -10.41 27.42
CA ILE A 421 3.57 -10.34 26.02
C ILE A 421 2.43 -10.66 25.04
N TRP A 422 1.42 -11.38 25.49
CA TRP A 422 0.19 -11.62 24.75
C TRP A 422 -0.52 -10.30 24.34
N THR A 423 -0.40 -9.22 25.12
CA THR A 423 -0.99 -7.91 24.75
C THR A 423 -0.26 -7.26 23.59
N ALA A 424 1.08 -7.42 23.52
CA ALA A 424 1.89 -6.98 22.39
C ALA A 424 1.51 -7.74 21.11
N TRP A 425 1.31 -9.07 21.20
CA TRP A 425 0.79 -9.87 20.09
C TRP A 425 -0.60 -9.40 19.65
N GLN A 426 -1.53 -9.21 20.59
CA GLN A 426 -2.87 -8.68 20.28
C GLN A 426 -2.79 -7.31 19.58
N ALA A 427 -1.82 -6.47 19.95
CA ALA A 427 -1.62 -5.17 19.32
C ALA A 427 -1.05 -5.26 17.90
N VAL A 428 -0.12 -6.18 17.67
CA VAL A 428 0.67 -6.29 16.42
C VAL A 428 -0.03 -7.16 15.37
N THR A 429 -0.69 -8.25 15.76
CA THR A 429 -1.28 -9.23 14.82
C THR A 429 -2.21 -8.60 13.79
N PRO A 430 -3.18 -7.73 14.14
CA PRO A 430 -4.05 -7.12 13.13
C PRO A 430 -3.29 -6.27 12.11
N LEU A 431 -2.22 -5.59 12.54
CA LEU A 431 -1.40 -4.76 11.66
C LEU A 431 -0.56 -5.61 10.71
N VAL A 432 -0.07 -6.75 11.19
CA VAL A 432 0.62 -7.75 10.37
C VAL A 432 -0.32 -8.35 9.33
N GLU A 433 -1.58 -8.63 9.70
CA GLU A 433 -2.61 -9.13 8.80
C GLU A 433 -2.95 -8.10 7.72
N GLU A 434 -3.18 -6.83 8.08
CA GLU A 434 -3.39 -5.73 7.14
C GLU A 434 -2.23 -5.59 6.14
N LEU A 435 -0.99 -5.61 6.64
CA LEU A 435 0.19 -5.53 5.77
C LEU A 435 0.26 -6.73 4.81
N ASN A 436 -0.04 -7.94 5.28
CA ASN A 436 -0.05 -9.13 4.42
C ASN A 436 -1.14 -9.09 3.36
N VAL A 437 -2.31 -8.52 3.67
CA VAL A 437 -3.40 -8.29 2.70
C VAL A 437 -2.96 -7.25 1.67
N LEU A 438 -2.39 -6.13 2.11
CA LEU A 438 -1.88 -5.08 1.22
C LEU A 438 -0.80 -5.60 0.26
N LEU A 439 0.10 -6.46 0.76
CA LEU A 439 1.16 -7.06 -0.06
C LEU A 439 0.61 -7.99 -1.16
N GLN A 440 -0.63 -8.48 -1.07
CA GLN A 440 -1.24 -9.27 -2.14
C GLN A 440 -1.47 -8.46 -3.43
N GLU A 441 -1.48 -7.13 -3.35
CA GLU A 441 -1.57 -6.28 -4.55
C GLU A 441 -0.30 -6.32 -5.40
N TRP A 442 0.81 -6.81 -4.85
CA TRP A 442 2.03 -7.09 -5.60
C TRP A 442 2.35 -8.59 -5.61
N PRO A 443 1.57 -9.42 -6.32
CA PRO A 443 1.68 -10.89 -6.22
C PRO A 443 3.02 -11.45 -6.77
N GLY A 444 3.80 -10.64 -7.50
CA GLY A 444 5.15 -11.01 -7.95
C GLY A 444 6.28 -10.46 -7.09
N LEU A 445 5.98 -9.80 -5.97
CA LEU A 445 6.97 -9.20 -5.08
C LEU A 445 7.65 -10.26 -4.22
N HIS A 446 8.97 -10.26 -4.23
CA HIS A 446 9.74 -11.04 -3.27
C HIS A 446 9.99 -10.24 -1.99
N TYR A 447 9.58 -10.81 -0.86
CA TYR A 447 9.91 -10.33 0.47
C TYR A 447 10.13 -11.50 1.43
N SER A 448 10.78 -11.20 2.54
CA SER A 448 10.97 -12.12 3.67
C SER A 448 10.49 -11.47 4.96
N VAL A 449 9.85 -12.25 5.82
CA VAL A 449 9.36 -11.81 7.12
C VAL A 449 10.21 -12.47 8.19
N HIS A 450 10.54 -11.73 9.23
CA HIS A 450 11.34 -12.21 10.33
C HIS A 450 10.81 -11.70 11.67
N ILE A 451 10.97 -12.49 12.72
CA ILE A 451 10.80 -12.03 14.10
C ILE A 451 12.20 -11.79 14.68
N LEU A 452 12.49 -10.56 15.09
CA LEU A 452 13.81 -10.24 15.61
C LEU A 452 13.92 -10.69 17.08
N CYS A 453 15.08 -11.26 17.42
CA CYS A 453 15.37 -11.73 18.76
C CYS A 453 15.35 -10.58 19.78
N SER A 454 14.42 -10.65 20.75
CA SER A 454 14.26 -9.62 21.79
C SER A 454 15.54 -9.43 22.62
N LYS A 455 16.30 -10.50 22.90
CA LYS A 455 17.54 -10.43 23.67
C LYS A 455 18.68 -9.75 22.89
N CYS A 456 18.78 -10.01 21.57
CA CYS A 456 19.71 -9.29 20.71
C CYS A 456 19.38 -7.79 20.67
N LEU A 457 18.09 -7.45 20.57
CA LEU A 457 17.62 -6.06 20.58
C LEU A 457 17.93 -5.36 21.91
N LYS A 458 17.64 -6.00 23.05
CA LYS A 458 17.97 -5.47 24.38
C LYS A 458 19.45 -5.18 24.59
N ARG A 459 20.32 -5.94 23.94
CA ARG A 459 21.79 -5.73 23.96
C ARG A 459 22.25 -4.64 22.99
N GLY A 460 21.35 -4.04 22.21
CA GLY A 460 21.71 -3.07 21.16
C GLY A 460 22.48 -3.69 20.00
N SER A 461 22.26 -4.97 19.67
CA SER A 461 22.94 -5.59 18.54
C SER A 461 22.51 -4.93 17.23
N SER A 462 23.47 -4.49 16.42
CA SER A 462 23.22 -3.94 15.09
C SER A 462 22.63 -4.93 14.08
N HIS A 463 22.74 -6.23 14.36
CA HIS A 463 22.28 -7.30 13.47
C HIS A 463 21.56 -8.38 14.30
N PRO A 464 20.41 -8.09 14.92
CA PRO A 464 19.73 -9.07 15.77
C PRO A 464 19.45 -10.36 15.01
N HIS A 465 19.45 -11.49 15.71
CA HIS A 465 19.05 -12.75 15.07
C HIS A 465 17.61 -12.65 14.57
N ALA A 466 17.38 -13.11 13.34
CA ALA A 466 16.11 -13.05 12.64
C ALA A 466 15.50 -14.46 12.58
N PHE A 467 14.51 -14.71 13.44
CA PHE A 467 13.73 -15.95 13.38
C PHE A 467 12.84 -15.94 12.12
N PRO A 468 12.60 -17.10 11.50
CA PRO A 468 11.75 -17.19 10.31
C PRO A 468 10.33 -16.68 10.56
N GLY A 469 9.82 -15.83 9.67
CA GLY A 469 8.46 -15.29 9.77
C GLY A 469 7.37 -16.34 9.57
N GLU A 470 7.70 -17.51 9.01
CA GLU A 470 6.81 -18.66 8.94
C GLU A 470 6.25 -19.07 10.32
N LEU A 471 6.97 -18.77 11.40
CA LEU A 471 6.54 -19.02 12.78
C LEU A 471 5.31 -18.18 13.18
N LEU A 472 5.04 -17.05 12.51
CA LEU A 472 3.88 -16.18 12.78
C LEU A 472 2.53 -16.86 12.50
N SER A 473 2.52 -17.93 11.70
CA SER A 473 1.31 -18.70 11.38
C SER A 473 1.25 -20.04 12.11
N GLN A 474 2.27 -20.34 12.91
CA GLN A 474 2.42 -21.64 13.58
C GLN A 474 1.98 -21.54 15.05
N PRO A 475 1.21 -22.53 15.56
CA PRO A 475 0.95 -22.61 16.99
C PRO A 475 2.24 -22.86 17.78
N ARG A 476 2.22 -22.49 19.05
CA ARG A 476 3.32 -22.79 19.99
C ARG A 476 3.52 -24.31 20.09
N PRO A 477 4.76 -24.82 19.94
CA PRO A 477 5.04 -26.24 20.14
C PRO A 477 4.78 -26.69 21.59
N ASP A 478 4.15 -27.85 21.76
CA ASP A 478 3.79 -28.37 23.08
C ASP A 478 5.03 -28.74 23.92
N GLY A 479 5.06 -28.21 25.15
CA GLY A 479 6.13 -28.47 26.11
C GLY A 479 7.46 -27.77 25.81
N LEU A 480 7.50 -26.87 24.83
CA LEU A 480 8.66 -26.01 24.56
C LEU A 480 8.44 -24.65 25.23
N THR A 481 9.25 -24.31 26.23
CA THR A 481 9.15 -23.02 26.96
C THR A 481 10.19 -22.01 26.51
N GLU A 482 11.35 -22.49 26.06
CA GLU A 482 12.48 -21.66 25.68
C GLU A 482 13.13 -22.17 24.39
N ILE A 483 13.68 -21.25 23.60
CA ILE A 483 14.53 -21.54 22.45
C ILE A 483 15.88 -20.84 22.60
N ILE A 484 16.92 -21.38 21.96
CA ILE A 484 18.27 -20.81 22.00
C ILE A 484 18.42 -19.80 20.87
N CYS A 485 18.95 -18.61 21.19
CA CYS A 485 19.38 -17.66 20.17
C CYS A 485 20.60 -18.21 19.42
N PRO A 486 20.53 -18.47 18.10
CA PRO A 486 21.66 -19.03 17.35
C PRO A 486 22.85 -18.07 17.29
N LYS A 487 22.61 -16.76 17.37
CA LYS A 487 23.68 -15.75 17.36
C LYS A 487 24.43 -15.67 18.70
N ASN A 488 23.75 -15.96 19.81
CA ASN A 488 24.30 -15.78 21.15
C ASN A 488 24.62 -17.11 21.86
N GLY A 489 24.26 -18.26 21.28
CA GLY A 489 24.71 -19.63 21.64
C GLY A 489 24.26 -20.18 23.00
N SER A 490 24.17 -19.33 24.02
CA SER A 490 23.83 -19.69 25.41
C SER A 490 22.58 -18.98 25.92
N GLU A 491 22.12 -17.93 25.23
CA GLU A 491 20.92 -17.20 25.65
C GLU A 491 19.65 -17.93 25.25
N ARG A 492 18.81 -18.13 26.26
CA ARG A 492 17.46 -18.67 26.13
C ARG A 492 16.45 -17.54 25.98
N ILE A 493 15.52 -17.72 25.06
CA ILE A 493 14.44 -16.81 24.73
C ILE A 493 13.13 -17.55 24.98
N ASP A 494 12.22 -16.93 25.72
CA ASP A 494 10.89 -17.48 25.93
C ASP A 494 10.16 -17.64 24.58
N VAL A 495 9.55 -18.80 24.34
CA VAL A 495 8.83 -19.08 23.09
C VAL A 495 7.71 -18.07 22.83
N ALA A 496 7.13 -17.46 23.87
CA ALA A 496 6.08 -16.47 23.74
C ALA A 496 6.54 -15.17 23.06
N LEU A 497 7.85 -14.96 22.89
CA LEU A 497 8.42 -13.84 22.14
C LEU A 497 8.61 -14.12 20.65
N VAL A 498 8.47 -15.38 20.24
CA VAL A 498 8.69 -15.82 18.85
C VAL A 498 7.42 -16.39 18.24
N TYR A 499 6.64 -17.15 19.03
CA TYR A 499 5.40 -17.75 18.58
C TYR A 499 4.20 -16.93 19.05
N PRO A 500 3.24 -16.64 18.15
CA PRO A 500 2.00 -16.00 18.54
C PRO A 500 1.25 -16.86 19.56
N PRO A 501 0.37 -16.27 20.39
CA PRO A 501 -0.49 -17.04 21.26
C PRO A 501 -1.39 -17.93 20.39
N THR A 502 -1.53 -19.20 20.78
CA THR A 502 -2.49 -20.12 20.15
C THR A 502 -3.87 -19.48 20.24
N PRO A 503 -4.69 -19.48 19.18
CA PRO A 503 -6.05 -18.95 19.28
C PRO A 503 -6.77 -19.70 20.39
N THR A 504 -7.03 -19.04 21.51
CA THR A 504 -7.95 -19.57 22.52
C THR A 504 -9.28 -19.71 21.81
N ALA A 505 -9.75 -20.93 21.64
CA ALA A 505 -11.05 -21.25 21.08
C ALA A 505 -12.15 -20.77 22.04
N THR A 506 -12.29 -19.47 22.24
CA THR A 506 -13.41 -18.77 22.88
C THR A 506 -13.09 -17.28 23.02
N SER A 507 -13.68 -16.46 22.16
CA SER A 507 -14.22 -15.14 22.49
C SER A 507 -15.55 -15.01 21.73
N PRO A 508 -16.68 -14.66 22.38
CA PRO A 508 -17.97 -14.58 21.71
C PRO A 508 -17.99 -13.40 20.72
N LYS A 509 -18.80 -13.57 19.68
CA LYS A 509 -19.12 -12.59 18.63
C LYS A 509 -19.62 -11.27 19.18
#